data_AF-A0A6F9A3L6-F1
#
_entry.id   AF-A0A6F9A3L6-F1
#
_cell.length_a   1.000
_cell.length_b   1.000
_cell.length_c   1.000
_cell.angle_alpha   90.00
_cell.angle_beta   90.00
_cell.angle_gamma   90.00
#
_symmetry.space_group_name_H-M   'P 1'
#
loop_
_entity.id
_entity.type
_entity.pdbx_description
1 polymer ?
#
loop_
_entity_poly.entity_id
_entity_poly.type
_entity_poly.pdbx_seq_one_letter_code
_entity_poly.pdbx_strand_id
1 'polypeptide(L)'
;MENPYKQPQKGCVLCNITVDFKNVQLLSQFISPHTGRIYGRHITGLCGKKQREISKAIKKAHSMGFMSVTHKDPHFMKDPNICDIRHLE
;
A
#
# COMPACT_ATOMS: atom_id res chain seq x y z
N MET A 1 -10.37 20.76 -31.63
CA MET A 1 -11.36 20.89 -30.54
C MET A 1 -11.14 19.74 -29.59
N GLU A 2 -10.90 20.00 -28.31
CA GLU A 2 -10.78 18.92 -27.31
C GLU A 2 -12.16 18.29 -27.05
N ASN A 3 -12.21 17.00 -26.72
CA ASN A 3 -13.47 16.28 -26.52
C ASN A 3 -14.16 16.73 -25.21
N PRO A 4 -15.36 17.37 -25.27
CA PRO A 4 -16.06 17.89 -24.09
C PRO A 4 -16.64 16.79 -23.19
N TYR A 5 -16.75 15.54 -23.66
CA TYR A 5 -17.22 14.39 -22.87
C TYR A 5 -16.09 13.58 -22.25
N LYS A 6 -14.83 14.02 -22.39
CA LYS A 6 -13.67 13.33 -21.82
C LYS A 6 -13.71 13.42 -20.30
N GLN A 7 -13.98 12.30 -19.64
CA GLN A 7 -13.93 12.22 -18.19
C GLN A 7 -12.51 12.42 -17.66
N PRO A 8 -12.35 13.00 -16.45
CA PRO A 8 -11.03 13.12 -15.83
C PRO A 8 -10.45 11.74 -15.56
N GLN A 9 -9.12 11.62 -15.67
CA GLN A 9 -8.43 10.37 -15.35
C GLN A 9 -8.57 10.06 -13.86
N LYS A 10 -9.09 8.87 -13.55
CA LYS A 10 -9.21 8.39 -12.17
C LYS A 10 -7.80 8.09 -11.63
N GLY A 11 -7.41 8.77 -10.56
CA GLY A 11 -6.18 8.48 -9.82
C GLY A 11 -6.32 7.22 -8.96
N CYS A 12 -5.18 6.68 -8.50
CA CYS A 12 -5.21 5.68 -7.43
C CYS A 12 -5.39 6.34 -6.06
N VAL A 13 -5.70 5.54 -5.04
CA VAL A 13 -5.96 5.98 -3.66
C VAL A 13 -4.84 6.88 -3.10
N LEU A 14 -3.58 6.63 -3.48
CA LEU A 14 -2.42 7.38 -2.97
C LEU A 14 -1.89 8.47 -3.92
N CYS A 15 -2.55 8.79 -5.03
CA CYS A 15 -1.95 9.68 -6.06
C CYS A 15 -1.48 11.04 -5.51
N ASN A 16 -2.21 11.61 -4.55
CA ASN A 16 -1.92 12.93 -3.97
C ASN A 16 -1.40 12.85 -2.52
N ILE A 17 -1.03 11.65 -2.05
CA ILE A 17 -0.59 11.41 -0.67
C ILE A 17 0.92 11.17 -0.67
N THR A 18 1.64 11.86 0.21
CA THR A 18 3.08 11.67 0.43
C THR A 18 3.32 10.38 1.21
N VAL A 19 4.17 9.48 0.70
CA VAL A 19 4.47 8.21 1.36
C VAL A 19 5.79 8.34 2.12
N ASP A 20 5.74 8.15 3.43
CA ASP A 20 6.92 8.13 4.31
C ASP A 20 7.14 6.74 4.92
N PHE A 21 8.40 6.32 5.02
CA PHE A 21 8.78 5.05 5.64
C PHE A 21 8.48 4.99 7.15
N LYS A 22 8.28 6.16 7.77
CA LYS A 22 7.94 6.30 9.19
C LYS A 22 6.47 6.00 9.48
N ASN A 23 5.59 6.11 8.47
CA ASN A 23 4.17 5.83 8.64
C ASN A 23 3.90 4.33 8.50
N VAL A 24 4.22 3.58 9.55
CA VAL A 24 4.09 2.12 9.59
C VAL A 24 2.64 1.69 9.38
N GLN A 25 1.67 2.43 9.93
CA GLN A 25 0.25 2.12 9.78
C GLN A 25 -0.17 2.09 8.31
N LEU A 26 0.15 3.14 7.54
CA LEU A 26 -0.13 3.20 6.10
C LEU A 26 0.56 2.07 5.33
N LEU A 27 1.84 1.84 5.61
CA LEU A 27 2.62 0.82 4.91
C LEU A 27 2.10 -0.59 5.21
N SER A 28 1.60 -0.83 6.42
CA SER A 28 1.10 -2.11 6.88
C SER A 28 -0.15 -2.59 6.12
N GLN A 29 -0.86 -1.66 5.47
CA GLN A 29 -2.05 -1.95 4.66
C GLN A 29 -1.70 -2.59 3.30
N PHE A 30 -0.43 -2.52 2.87
CA PHE A 30 0.04 -3.05 1.59
C PHE A 30 0.88 -4.33 1.73
N ILE A 31 0.87 -4.94 2.92
CA ILE A 31 1.55 -6.22 3.19
C ILE A 31 0.56 -7.29 3.62
N SER A 32 0.95 -8.55 3.44
CA SER A 32 0.22 -9.69 3.94
C SER A 32 0.30 -9.79 5.47
N PRO A 33 -0.83 -9.94 6.17
CA PRO A 33 -0.86 -9.98 7.63
C PRO A 33 -0.01 -11.12 8.20
N HIS A 34 -0.05 -12.29 7.58
CA HIS A 34 0.60 -13.50 8.09
C HIS A 34 1.99 -13.76 7.51
N THR A 35 2.32 -13.19 6.35
CA THR A 35 3.59 -13.49 5.65
C THR A 35 4.51 -12.29 5.49
N GLY A 36 4.04 -11.07 5.78
CA GLY A 36 4.79 -9.82 5.58
C GLY A 36 5.12 -9.52 4.11
N ARG A 37 4.64 -10.34 3.16
CA ARG A 37 4.87 -10.14 1.72
C ARG A 37 4.16 -8.88 1.23
N ILE A 38 4.88 -8.06 0.48
CA ILE A 38 4.34 -6.85 -0.15
C ILE A 38 3.40 -7.25 -1.29
N TYR A 39 2.18 -6.72 -1.30
CA TYR A 39 1.22 -7.00 -2.35
C TYR A 39 1.62 -6.38 -3.70
N GLY A 40 1.30 -7.10 -4.78
CA GLY A 40 1.52 -6.64 -6.14
C GLY A 40 0.49 -5.61 -6.61
N ARG A 41 0.79 -4.92 -7.72
CA ARG A 41 -0.07 -3.87 -8.28
C ARG A 41 -1.49 -4.34 -8.62
N HIS A 42 -1.65 -5.60 -9.04
CA HIS A 42 -2.95 -6.19 -9.36
C HIS A 42 -3.87 -6.32 -8.14
N ILE A 43 -3.30 -6.28 -6.93
CA ILE A 43 -4.01 -6.33 -5.65
C ILE A 43 -4.16 -4.91 -5.08
N THR A 44 -3.06 -4.15 -5.00
CA THR A 44 -3.06 -2.83 -4.36
C THR A 44 -3.82 -1.76 -5.16
N GLY A 45 -4.05 -1.97 -6.46
CA GLY A 45 -4.72 -1.00 -7.33
C GLY A 45 -3.96 0.32 -7.52
N LEU A 46 -2.70 0.40 -7.09
CA LEU A 46 -1.91 1.63 -7.13
C LEU A 46 -1.38 1.95 -8.54
N CYS A 47 -1.11 3.23 -8.79
CA CYS A 47 -0.34 3.64 -9.96
C CYS A 47 1.11 3.15 -9.83
N GLY A 48 1.79 2.92 -10.96
CA GLY A 48 3.15 2.36 -10.95
C GLY A 48 4.15 3.21 -10.15
N LYS A 49 3.97 4.54 -10.13
CA LYS A 49 4.78 5.47 -9.34
C LYS A 49 4.61 5.20 -7.84
N LYS A 50 3.36 5.17 -7.35
CA LYS A 50 3.06 4.97 -5.93
C LYS A 50 3.37 3.55 -5.46
N GLN A 51 3.19 2.54 -6.30
CA GLN A 51 3.61 1.16 -5.98
C GLN A 51 5.13 1.07 -5.71
N ARG A 52 5.95 1.73 -6.55
CA ARG A 52 7.41 1.79 -6.35
C ARG A 52 7.78 2.56 -5.09
N GLU A 53 7.09 3.68 -4.82
CA GLU A 53 7.28 4.50 -3.63
C GLU A 53 6.99 3.70 -2.35
N ILE A 54 5.84 3.02 -2.29
CA ILE A 54 5.44 2.13 -1.19
C ILE A 54 6.46 1.00 -1.02
N SER A 55 6.84 0.31 -2.09
CA SER A 55 7.80 -0.80 -1.99
C SER A 55 9.17 -0.36 -1.47
N LYS A 56 9.63 0.84 -1.84
CA LYS A 56 10.88 1.42 -1.31
C LYS A 56 10.72 1.82 0.16
N ALA A 57 9.59 2.44 0.52
CA ALA A 57 9.31 2.85 1.88
C ALA A 57 9.22 1.64 2.84
N ILE A 58 8.53 0.57 2.45
CA ILE A 58 8.45 -0.68 3.23
C ILE A 58 9.84 -1.27 3.44
N LYS A 59 10.62 -1.45 2.36
CA LYS A 59 11.99 -1.98 2.48
C LYS A 59 12.87 -1.13 3.39
N LYS A 60 12.75 0.19 3.31
CA LYS A 60 13.46 1.11 4.21
C LYS A 60 12.99 0.97 5.67
N ALA A 61 11.68 0.88 5.90
CA ALA A 61 11.12 0.65 7.22
C ALA A 61 11.61 -0.68 7.83
N HIS A 62 11.71 -1.74 7.02
CA HIS A 62 12.26 -3.03 7.41
C HIS A 62 13.73 -2.91 7.82
N SER A 63 14.57 -2.30 6.97
CA SER A 63 16.00 -2.14 7.26
C SER A 63 16.29 -1.25 8.47
N MET A 64 15.42 -0.30 8.76
CA MET A 64 15.54 0.62 9.90
C MET A 64 14.86 0.11 11.17
N GLY A 65 14.19 -1.05 11.12
CA GLY A 65 13.53 -1.65 12.29
C GLY A 65 12.19 -1.02 12.68
N PHE A 66 11.56 -0.24 11.80
CA PHE A 66 10.21 0.33 12.05
C PHE A 66 9.08 -0.68 11.81
N MET A 67 9.31 -1.70 10.99
CA MET A 67 8.29 -2.69 10.60
C MET A 67 8.90 -4.09 10.48
N SER A 68 8.15 -5.09 10.93
CA SER A 68 8.53 -6.51 10.82
C SER A 68 8.50 -6.99 9.37
N VAL A 69 9.45 -7.85 9.01
CA VAL A 69 9.55 -8.45 7.67
C VAL A 69 8.62 -9.65 7.51
N THR A 70 8.32 -10.36 8.60
CA THR A 70 7.69 -11.69 8.55
C THR A 70 6.17 -11.64 8.75
N HIS A 71 5.66 -10.62 9.43
CA HIS A 71 4.25 -10.50 9.77
C HIS A 71 3.87 -9.03 9.96
N LYS A 72 2.59 -8.74 9.85
CA LYS A 72 2.03 -7.43 10.20
C LYS A 72 1.93 -7.29 11.71
N ASP A 73 2.16 -6.08 12.21
CA ASP A 73 1.97 -5.76 13.63
C ASP A 73 0.50 -6.04 14.04
N PRO A 74 0.26 -6.77 15.15
CA PRO A 74 -1.08 -7.02 15.68
C PRO A 74 -1.93 -5.76 15.88
N HIS A 75 -1.31 -4.62 16.22
CA HIS A 75 -2.01 -3.35 16.40
C HIS A 75 -2.73 -2.88 15.13
N PHE A 76 -2.15 -3.15 13.96
CA PHE A 76 -2.69 -2.73 12.66
C PHE A 76 -3.56 -3.81 11.99
N MET A 77 -3.78 -4.97 12.60
CA MET A 77 -4.59 -6.03 11.98
C MET A 77 -6.06 -5.64 11.77
N LYS A 78 -6.59 -4.75 12.62
CA LYS A 78 -7.98 -4.28 12.57
C LYS A 78 -8.20 -3.08 11.65
N ASP A 79 -7.15 -2.59 11.00
CA ASP A 79 -7.26 -1.50 10.02
C ASP A 79 -8.14 -1.90 8.83
N PRO A 80 -8.81 -0.93 8.19
CA PRO A 80 -9.62 -1.19 7.00
C PRO A 80 -8.78 -1.82 5.88
N ASN A 81 -9.33 -2.83 5.22
CA ASN A 81 -8.67 -3.52 4.13
C ASN A 81 -8.83 -2.75 2.82
N ILE A 82 -7.77 -2.06 2.40
CA ILE A 82 -7.74 -1.31 1.13
C ILE A 82 -7.57 -2.23 -0.09
N CYS A 83 -6.99 -3.41 0.13
CA CYS A 83 -6.60 -4.33 -0.95
C CYS A 83 -7.70 -5.32 -1.34
N ASP A 84 -8.89 -5.24 -0.72
CA ASP A 84 -10.06 -6.12 -0.94
C ASP A 84 -9.74 -7.63 -0.90
N ILE A 85 -8.68 -8.03 -0.17
CA ILE A 85 -8.29 -9.43 -0.07
C ILE A 85 -9.15 -10.11 1.00
N ARG A 86 -9.83 -11.18 0.60
CA ARG A 86 -10.44 -12.12 1.55
C ARG A 86 -9.37 -13.08 2.04
N HIS A 87 -8.92 -12.88 3.28
CA HIS A 87 -8.15 -13.88 3.97
C HIS A 87 -9.11 -14.96 4.46
N LEU A 88 -8.79 -16.23 4.17
CA LEU A 88 -9.48 -17.35 4.80
C LEU A 88 -8.97 -17.39 6.25
N GLU A 89 -9.87 -17.21 7.20
CA GLU A 89 -9.58 -17.32 8.64
C GLU A 89 -9.20 -18.74 9.03
#